data_AF-A0A2V9HJJ1-F1
#
_entry.id   AF-A0A2V9HJJ1-F1
#
_cell.length_a   1.000
_cell.length_b   1.000
_cell.length_c   1.000
_cell.angle_alpha   90.00
_cell.angle_beta   90.00
_cell.angle_gamma   90.00
#
_symmetry.space_group_name_H-M   'P 1'
#
loop_
_entity.id
_entity.type
_entity.pdbx_description
1 polymer ?
#
loop_
_entity_poly.entity_id
_entity_poly.type
_entity_poly.pdbx_seq_one_letter_code
_entity_poly.pdbx_strand_id
1 'polypeptide(L)'
;MQRLSVPACVLISGVLMAQTVHSSGNANVKFAKLSEEFIHETLALSPSSASQAGYHQHVDPKTGKTIALDALLDDVSAAGVAEQRRVNAQWRERFRTETPIASLGVEDAADWQLIDDQIALTLLELDRIQNYKHNPTFYVELLGGALFQPLTDDFAPEDVRLGYILSRIAASPHFLDQARSQLVDADPIFIKVAIEENDGNIDLIENTIAPAIPAGSKLKAQFDEVAPRAVEALKNFSRWLQDDLAMRKTDRTWRLGKELYAEKFRLVMETPVSSDQVLADAEHELKKTRAEMLQIALPLHKQYFPDHDDHASLSAQERENKVIGEVLQRISDDRGSTLPRRSIPTPRPSTGLRPSIRKRPKTGPSRSCASTTTGC
;
A
#
# COMPACT_ATOMS: atom_id res chain seq x y z
N MET A 1 68.45 -28.11 45.02
CA MET A 1 68.54 -26.93 45.90
C MET A 1 67.35 -26.02 45.62
N GLN A 2 66.65 -25.59 46.68
CA GLN A 2 65.74 -24.41 46.84
C GLN A 2 64.71 -24.10 45.73
N ARG A 3 63.42 -24.39 45.94
CA ARG A 3 62.34 -23.59 46.61
C ARG A 3 61.95 -22.29 45.87
N LEU A 4 60.67 -22.19 45.49
CA LEU A 4 59.79 -21.03 45.77
C LEU A 4 58.32 -21.31 45.38
N SER A 5 57.41 -20.64 46.08
CA SER A 5 55.97 -20.91 46.26
C SER A 5 55.05 -20.07 45.33
N VAL A 6 53.91 -20.65 44.91
CA VAL A 6 52.47 -20.18 44.83
C VAL A 6 52.23 -18.64 44.71
N PRO A 7 51.34 -18.07 43.82
CA PRO A 7 49.88 -18.26 43.93
C PRO A 7 48.94 -18.10 42.71
N ALA A 8 47.68 -18.39 43.02
CA ALA A 8 46.41 -18.31 42.30
C ALA A 8 46.10 -17.00 41.54
N CYS A 9 45.35 -17.14 40.42
CA CYS A 9 44.26 -16.25 40.03
C CYS A 9 43.47 -16.88 38.86
N VAL A 10 42.43 -17.67 39.17
CA VAL A 10 41.36 -18.00 38.23
C VAL A 10 40.08 -17.61 38.93
N LEU A 11 39.45 -16.52 38.48
CA LEU A 11 38.04 -16.17 38.65
C LEU A 11 37.82 -14.84 37.89
N ILE A 12 36.61 -14.67 37.35
CA ILE A 12 36.11 -13.55 36.52
C ILE A 12 36.20 -13.81 35.00
N SER A 13 35.29 -14.65 34.48
CA SER A 13 34.80 -14.55 33.08
C SER A 13 33.36 -15.06 32.91
N GLY A 14 32.57 -15.10 33.99
CA GLY A 14 31.18 -15.60 33.96
C GLY A 14 30.08 -14.54 33.93
N VAL A 15 30.41 -13.24 34.02
CA VAL A 15 29.40 -12.18 34.21
C VAL A 15 29.07 -11.39 32.92
N LEU A 16 29.84 -11.55 31.84
CA LEU A 16 29.66 -10.72 30.64
C LEU A 16 28.53 -11.19 29.71
N MET A 17 28.19 -12.50 29.67
CA MET A 17 27.16 -13.02 28.76
C MET A 17 25.72 -12.88 29.29
N ALA A 18 25.53 -12.70 30.59
CA ALA A 18 24.18 -12.49 31.15
C ALA A 18 23.69 -11.05 30.95
N GLN A 19 24.62 -10.08 30.80
CA GLN A 19 24.29 -8.67 30.62
C GLN A 19 23.88 -8.34 29.18
N THR A 20 24.45 -9.02 28.18
CA THR A 20 24.13 -8.79 26.76
C THR A 20 22.72 -9.27 26.40
N VAL A 21 22.28 -10.39 26.98
CA VAL A 21 20.93 -10.94 26.74
C VAL A 21 19.85 -10.12 27.47
N HIS A 22 20.15 -9.56 28.65
CA HIS A 22 19.23 -8.66 29.36
C HIS A 22 19.17 -7.26 28.73
N SER A 23 20.27 -6.74 28.17
CA SER A 23 20.28 -5.43 27.51
C SER A 23 19.49 -5.45 26.20
N SER A 24 19.60 -6.53 25.41
CA SER A 24 18.79 -6.68 24.19
C SER A 24 17.31 -6.80 24.55
N GLY A 25 16.93 -7.59 25.56
CA GLY A 25 15.52 -7.73 25.97
C GLY A 25 14.83 -6.39 26.27
N ASN A 26 15.49 -5.46 26.97
CA ASN A 26 14.93 -4.13 27.22
C ASN A 26 14.92 -3.24 25.97
N ALA A 27 15.92 -3.34 25.10
CA ALA A 27 15.99 -2.59 23.85
C ALA A 27 14.91 -3.02 22.86
N ASN A 28 14.66 -4.32 22.73
CA ASN A 28 13.58 -4.91 21.92
C ASN A 28 12.20 -4.43 22.40
N VAL A 29 11.92 -4.48 23.72
CA VAL A 29 10.65 -3.97 24.28
C VAL A 29 10.47 -2.47 24.01
N LYS A 30 11.56 -1.69 24.12
CA LYS A 30 11.52 -0.27 23.80
C LYS A 30 11.28 -0.05 22.30
N PHE A 31 11.94 -0.81 21.44
CA PHE A 31 11.77 -0.73 19.98
C PHE A 31 10.33 -1.03 19.58
N ALA A 32 9.74 -2.13 20.07
CA ALA A 32 8.35 -2.47 19.78
C ALA A 32 7.38 -1.33 20.13
N LYS A 33 7.58 -0.68 21.29
CA LYS A 33 6.78 0.48 21.70
C LYS A 33 6.98 1.69 20.77
N LEU A 34 8.22 2.01 20.41
CA LEU A 34 8.52 3.10 19.49
C LEU A 34 7.96 2.84 18.09
N SER A 35 8.01 1.60 17.61
CA SER A 35 7.43 1.19 16.32
C SER A 35 5.92 1.37 16.31
N GLU A 36 5.21 0.97 17.37
CA GLU A 36 3.76 1.20 17.49
C GLU A 36 3.41 2.70 17.50
N GLU A 37 4.14 3.49 18.30
CA GLU A 37 3.96 4.95 18.35
C GLU A 37 4.22 5.59 16.96
N PHE A 38 5.28 5.18 16.27
CA PHE A 38 5.64 5.65 14.94
C PHE A 38 4.54 5.34 13.91
N ILE A 39 4.05 4.10 13.88
CA ILE A 39 2.99 3.67 12.96
C ILE A 39 1.72 4.51 13.20
N HIS A 40 1.26 4.63 14.44
CA HIS A 40 0.05 5.38 14.73
C HIS A 40 0.18 6.89 14.49
N GLU A 41 1.34 7.50 14.77
CA GLU A 41 1.57 8.93 14.52
C GLU A 41 1.66 9.22 13.02
N THR A 42 2.37 8.39 12.25
CA THR A 42 2.49 8.60 10.80
C THR A 42 1.19 8.31 10.04
N LEU A 43 0.46 7.26 10.41
CA LEU A 43 -0.86 6.99 9.82
C LEU A 43 -1.87 8.10 10.13
N ALA A 44 -1.82 8.70 11.32
CA ALA A 44 -2.71 9.81 11.65
C ALA A 44 -2.49 11.06 10.78
N LEU A 45 -1.29 11.23 10.21
CA LEU A 45 -0.99 12.30 9.26
C LEU A 45 -1.49 12.00 7.84
N SER A 46 -1.82 10.74 7.53
CA SER A 46 -2.35 10.29 6.24
C SER A 46 -3.61 9.46 6.43
N PRO A 47 -4.78 10.10 6.70
CA PRO A 47 -6.02 9.39 6.98
C PRO A 47 -6.45 8.41 5.88
N SER A 48 -6.16 8.69 4.61
CA SER A 48 -6.48 7.77 3.51
C SER A 48 -5.65 6.48 3.61
N SER A 49 -4.34 6.60 3.84
CA SER A 49 -3.44 5.46 4.05
C SER A 49 -3.79 4.70 5.34
N ALA A 50 -4.21 5.42 6.38
CA ALA A 50 -4.66 4.82 7.62
C ALA A 50 -5.90 3.93 7.42
N SER A 51 -6.90 4.41 6.69
CA SER A 51 -8.07 3.60 6.32
C SER A 51 -7.67 2.35 5.55
N GLN A 52 -6.73 2.45 4.60
CA GLN A 52 -6.22 1.32 3.82
C GLN A 52 -5.47 0.30 4.69
N ALA A 53 -4.77 0.76 5.73
CA ALA A 53 -4.11 -0.08 6.71
C ALA A 53 -5.05 -0.68 7.77
N GLY A 54 -6.35 -0.37 7.72
CA GLY A 54 -7.33 -0.78 8.73
C GLY A 54 -7.27 0.03 10.03
N TYR A 55 -6.58 1.17 10.04
CA TYR A 55 -6.49 2.09 11.17
C TYR A 55 -7.54 3.20 11.05
N HIS A 56 -8.74 2.91 11.55
CA HIS A 56 -9.94 3.72 11.36
C HIS A 56 -10.12 4.86 12.36
N GLN A 57 -9.56 4.71 13.57
CA GLN A 57 -9.68 5.68 14.66
C GLN A 57 -8.33 5.95 15.30
N HIS A 58 -8.03 7.22 15.54
CA HIS A 58 -6.81 7.64 16.24
C HIS A 58 -7.16 8.44 17.49
N VAL A 59 -6.58 8.08 18.63
CA VAL A 59 -6.66 8.89 19.85
C VAL A 59 -5.45 9.82 19.87
N ASP A 60 -5.68 11.11 19.68
CA ASP A 60 -4.61 12.11 19.75
C ASP A 60 -3.98 12.07 21.16
N PRO A 61 -2.69 11.75 21.28
CA PRO A 61 -2.04 11.58 22.57
C PRO A 61 -1.91 12.90 23.36
N LYS A 62 -2.00 14.05 22.69
CA LYS A 62 -1.91 15.38 23.31
C LYS A 62 -3.26 15.86 23.82
N THR A 63 -4.33 15.62 23.06
CA THR A 63 -5.67 16.15 23.38
C THR A 63 -6.62 15.11 23.97
N GLY A 64 -6.30 13.82 23.86
CA GLY A 64 -7.18 12.71 24.23
C GLY A 64 -8.40 12.56 23.30
N LYS A 65 -8.47 13.32 22.20
CA LYS A 65 -9.60 13.30 21.28
C LYS A 65 -9.50 12.10 20.35
N THR A 66 -10.58 11.34 20.23
CA THR A 66 -10.73 10.33 19.17
C THR A 66 -11.06 11.01 17.84
N ILE A 67 -10.28 10.70 16.82
CA ILE A 67 -10.37 11.17 15.44
C ILE A 67 -10.84 10.00 14.59
N ALA A 68 -11.94 10.16 13.86
CA ALA A 68 -12.39 9.19 12.86
C ALA A 68 -11.66 9.44 11.54
N LEU A 69 -10.63 8.64 11.26
CA LEU A 69 -9.74 8.84 10.11
C LEU A 69 -10.46 8.55 8.78
N ASP A 70 -11.41 7.63 8.78
CA ASP A 70 -12.20 7.30 7.58
C ASP A 70 -13.01 8.48 7.04
N ALA A 71 -13.35 9.45 7.88
CA ALA A 71 -14.10 10.64 7.48
C ALA A 71 -13.23 11.78 6.95
N LEU A 72 -11.90 11.63 6.98
CA LEU A 72 -10.94 12.69 6.67
C LEU A 72 -10.20 12.42 5.37
N LEU A 73 -9.78 13.50 4.72
CA LEU A 73 -8.75 13.51 3.69
C LEU A 73 -7.43 13.99 4.29
N ASP A 74 -6.33 13.60 3.66
CA ASP A 74 -4.97 14.02 3.99
C ASP A 74 -4.82 15.54 3.90
N ASP A 75 -4.05 16.13 4.83
CA ASP A 75 -3.63 17.52 4.71
C ASP A 75 -2.44 17.60 3.74
N VAL A 76 -2.75 17.97 2.50
CA VAL A 76 -1.75 18.09 1.43
C VAL A 76 -1.25 19.53 1.25
N SER A 77 -1.51 20.40 2.22
CA SER A 77 -0.95 21.75 2.22
C SER A 77 0.56 21.75 2.48
N ALA A 78 1.20 22.90 2.25
CA ALA A 78 2.60 23.09 2.62
C ALA A 78 2.88 22.81 4.10
N ALA A 79 1.91 23.08 4.99
CA ALA A 79 2.04 22.78 6.42
C ALA A 79 1.98 21.27 6.67
N GLY A 80 1.02 20.56 6.05
CA GLY A 80 0.91 19.11 6.14
C GLY A 80 2.15 18.39 5.61
N VAL A 81 2.66 18.81 4.44
CA VAL A 81 3.92 18.29 3.86
C VAL A 81 5.11 18.55 4.81
N ALA A 82 5.22 19.75 5.36
CA ALA A 82 6.28 20.09 6.31
C ALA A 82 6.19 19.26 7.60
N GLU A 83 4.98 18.99 8.09
CA GLU A 83 4.76 18.17 9.28
C GLU A 83 5.12 16.71 9.03
N GLN A 84 4.69 16.13 7.89
CA GLN A 84 5.09 14.77 7.51
C GLN A 84 6.61 14.63 7.47
N ARG A 85 7.32 15.59 6.83
CA ARG A 85 8.79 15.60 6.79
C ARG A 85 9.39 15.68 8.20
N ARG A 86 8.89 16.60 9.03
CA ARG A 86 9.38 16.84 10.39
C ARG A 86 9.24 15.59 11.26
N VAL A 87 8.07 14.96 11.25
CA VAL A 87 7.76 13.76 12.02
C VAL A 87 8.64 12.59 11.57
N ASN A 88 8.77 12.34 10.26
CA ASN A 88 9.63 11.29 9.73
C ASN A 88 11.11 11.50 10.12
N ALA A 89 11.64 12.71 9.96
CA ALA A 89 13.02 13.02 10.34
C ALA A 89 13.26 12.84 11.86
N GLN A 90 12.30 13.28 12.69
CA GLN A 90 12.36 13.11 14.14
C GLN A 90 12.35 11.62 14.53
N TRP A 91 11.47 10.82 13.93
CA TRP A 91 11.38 9.39 14.21
C TRP A 91 12.64 8.64 13.80
N ARG A 92 13.21 8.96 12.64
CA ARG A 92 14.47 8.36 12.19
C ARG A 92 15.59 8.56 13.22
N GLU A 93 15.70 9.77 13.76
CA GLU A 93 16.71 10.09 14.78
C GLU A 93 16.41 9.37 16.10
N ARG A 94 15.14 9.31 16.52
CA ARG A 94 14.74 8.57 17.72
C ARG A 94 15.09 7.10 17.61
N PHE A 95 14.76 6.42 16.52
CA PHE A 95 15.13 5.01 16.34
C PHE A 95 16.65 4.78 16.41
N ARG A 96 17.45 5.67 15.83
CA ARG A 96 18.93 5.57 15.85
C ARG A 96 19.55 5.81 17.22
N THR A 97 18.97 6.72 18.00
CA THR A 97 19.52 7.11 19.31
C THR A 97 18.97 6.27 20.45
N GLU A 98 17.69 5.93 20.41
CA GLU A 98 16.98 5.28 21.50
C GLU A 98 17.03 3.75 21.42
N THR A 99 17.10 3.20 20.21
CA THR A 99 17.09 1.76 19.90
C THR A 99 18.01 1.47 18.71
N PRO A 100 19.32 1.79 18.80
CA PRO A 100 20.26 1.57 17.69
C PRO A 100 20.26 0.11 17.26
N ILE A 101 20.34 -0.18 15.96
CA ILE A 101 20.25 -1.55 15.42
C ILE A 101 21.15 -2.57 16.15
N ALA A 102 22.33 -2.15 16.58
CA ALA A 102 23.29 -2.99 17.30
C ALA A 102 22.85 -3.42 18.71
N SER A 103 21.82 -2.79 19.28
CA SER A 103 21.23 -3.17 20.57
C SER A 103 20.06 -4.15 20.45
N LEU A 104 19.61 -4.44 19.24
CA LEU A 104 18.43 -5.26 18.96
C LEU A 104 18.81 -6.73 18.67
N GLY A 105 17.86 -7.63 18.96
CA GLY A 105 17.89 -9.00 18.44
C GLY A 105 17.74 -9.04 16.92
N VAL A 106 18.03 -10.19 16.29
CA VAL A 106 18.08 -10.32 14.83
C VAL A 106 16.74 -9.98 14.14
N GLU A 107 15.62 -10.40 14.73
CA GLU A 107 14.27 -10.15 14.17
C GLU A 107 13.95 -8.64 14.22
N ASP A 108 14.03 -8.02 15.41
CA ASP A 108 13.83 -6.58 15.57
C ASP A 108 14.84 -5.74 14.78
N ALA A 109 16.06 -6.23 14.56
CA ALA A 109 17.05 -5.54 13.72
C ALA A 109 16.62 -5.50 12.24
N ALA A 110 15.94 -6.54 11.75
CA ALA A 110 15.37 -6.55 10.41
C ALA A 110 14.19 -5.56 10.31
N ASP A 111 13.28 -5.58 11.29
CA ASP A 111 12.15 -4.63 11.36
C ASP A 111 12.65 -3.18 11.47
N TRP A 112 13.71 -2.95 12.24
CA TRP A 112 14.34 -1.63 12.36
C TRP A 112 14.87 -1.15 11.02
N GLN A 113 15.51 -2.04 10.24
CA GLN A 113 16.05 -1.68 8.94
C GLN A 113 14.94 -1.35 7.94
N LEU A 114 13.86 -2.14 7.91
CA LEU A 114 12.66 -1.87 7.13
C LEU A 114 12.08 -0.48 7.48
N ILE A 115 11.97 -0.16 8.77
CA ILE A 115 11.48 1.16 9.21
C ILE A 115 12.44 2.29 8.77
N ASP A 116 13.76 2.15 8.92
CA ASP A 116 14.71 3.19 8.49
C ASP A 116 14.70 3.40 6.97
N ASP A 117 14.63 2.32 6.17
CA ASP A 117 14.55 2.40 4.71
C ASP A 117 13.20 3.00 4.26
N GLN A 118 12.07 2.67 4.91
CA GLN A 118 10.78 3.31 4.62
C GLN A 118 10.75 4.80 4.98
N ILE A 119 11.31 5.19 6.13
CA ILE A 119 11.43 6.62 6.50
C ILE A 119 12.36 7.33 5.50
N ALA A 120 13.46 6.69 5.10
CA ALA A 120 14.38 7.24 4.11
C ALA A 120 13.71 7.44 2.75
N LEU A 121 12.84 6.51 2.34
CA LEU A 121 12.06 6.63 1.11
C LEU A 121 11.08 7.82 1.18
N THR A 122 10.36 7.98 2.30
CA THR A 122 9.48 9.13 2.50
C THR A 122 10.27 10.45 2.46
N LEU A 123 11.43 10.53 3.11
CA LEU A 123 12.28 11.72 3.07
C LEU A 123 12.85 11.97 1.67
N LEU A 124 13.24 10.93 0.92
CA LEU A 124 13.68 11.06 -0.47
C LEU A 124 12.57 11.65 -1.36
N GLU A 125 11.33 11.17 -1.18
CA GLU A 125 10.16 11.67 -1.88
C GLU A 125 9.88 13.14 -1.56
N LEU A 126 9.94 13.54 -0.28
CA LEU A 126 9.63 14.91 0.15
C LEU A 126 10.75 15.92 -0.16
N ASP A 127 12.02 15.48 -0.12
CA ASP A 127 13.17 16.40 -0.20
C ASP A 127 13.69 16.54 -1.62
N ARG A 128 13.70 15.46 -2.41
CA ARG A 128 14.41 15.42 -3.70
C ARG A 128 13.49 15.13 -4.88
N ILE A 129 12.68 14.08 -4.78
CA ILE A 129 11.79 13.70 -5.90
C ILE A 129 10.68 14.75 -6.05
N GLN A 130 10.06 15.10 -4.92
CA GLN A 130 9.04 16.15 -4.78
C GLN A 130 7.82 15.94 -5.67
N ASN A 131 7.30 14.71 -5.74
CA ASN A 131 6.09 14.40 -6.50
C ASN A 131 4.92 15.34 -6.15
N TYR A 132 4.76 15.73 -4.88
CA TYR A 132 3.75 16.70 -4.46
C TYR A 132 3.82 18.05 -5.19
N LYS A 133 4.98 18.45 -5.72
CA LYS A 133 5.13 19.68 -6.52
C LYS A 133 5.01 19.45 -8.02
N HIS A 134 5.34 18.25 -8.49
CA HIS A 134 5.71 17.99 -9.87
C HIS A 134 4.90 16.90 -10.56
N ASN A 135 4.03 16.22 -9.82
CA ASN A 135 3.20 15.14 -10.33
C ASN A 135 1.75 15.32 -9.84
N PRO A 136 0.83 15.83 -10.68
CA PRO A 136 -0.58 15.93 -10.33
C PRO A 136 -1.28 14.59 -10.14
N THR A 137 -0.75 13.46 -10.66
CA THR A 137 -1.40 12.14 -10.51
C THR A 137 -1.49 11.75 -9.03
N PHE A 138 -0.47 12.10 -8.24
CA PHE A 138 -0.43 11.87 -6.79
C PHE A 138 -1.71 12.34 -6.08
N TYR A 139 -2.25 13.50 -6.44
CA TYR A 139 -3.42 14.07 -5.77
C TYR A 139 -4.72 13.37 -6.18
N VAL A 140 -4.87 13.07 -7.47
CA VAL A 140 -6.10 12.46 -7.99
C VAL A 140 -6.18 10.98 -7.63
N GLU A 141 -5.05 10.27 -7.62
CA GLU A 141 -4.94 8.90 -7.13
C GLU A 141 -5.25 8.81 -5.63
N LEU A 142 -4.68 9.71 -4.81
CA LEU A 142 -4.94 9.76 -3.38
C LEU A 142 -6.43 10.00 -3.09
N LEU A 143 -7.05 10.97 -3.78
CA LEU A 143 -8.47 11.26 -3.61
C LEU A 143 -9.34 10.08 -4.07
N GLY A 144 -9.03 9.49 -5.23
CA GLY A 144 -9.76 8.34 -5.76
C GLY A 144 -9.70 7.13 -4.83
N GLY A 145 -8.50 6.80 -4.33
CA GLY A 145 -8.30 5.75 -3.33
C GLY A 145 -9.09 6.02 -2.05
N ALA A 146 -9.06 7.26 -1.54
CA ALA A 146 -9.79 7.65 -0.33
C ALA A 146 -11.31 7.52 -0.48
N LEU A 147 -11.86 7.71 -1.69
CA LEU A 147 -13.29 7.54 -1.95
C LEU A 147 -13.68 6.10 -2.23
N PHE A 148 -12.82 5.36 -2.94
CA PHE A 148 -13.10 4.00 -3.39
C PHE A 148 -12.95 2.96 -2.27
N GLN A 149 -11.86 3.01 -1.50
CA GLN A 149 -11.52 1.96 -0.54
C GLN A 149 -12.63 1.71 0.50
N PRO A 150 -13.28 2.71 1.10
CA PRO A 150 -14.37 2.45 2.03
C PRO A 150 -15.62 1.86 1.38
N LEU A 151 -15.76 1.82 0.05
CA LEU A 151 -16.85 1.11 -0.62
C LEU A 151 -16.64 -0.40 -0.61
N THR A 152 -15.39 -0.84 -0.82
CA THR A 152 -15.04 -2.25 -0.98
C THR A 152 -14.80 -2.96 0.34
N ASP A 153 -14.41 -2.22 1.37
CA ASP A 153 -13.98 -2.81 2.63
C ASP A 153 -15.15 -2.99 3.60
N ASP A 154 -15.20 -4.13 4.30
CA ASP A 154 -16.31 -4.50 5.20
C ASP A 154 -15.94 -4.32 6.68
N PHE A 155 -15.37 -3.17 7.03
CA PHE A 155 -14.94 -2.85 8.40
C PHE A 155 -16.05 -2.25 9.28
N ALA A 156 -17.13 -1.76 8.66
CA ALA A 156 -18.28 -1.15 9.32
C ALA A 156 -19.55 -1.32 8.48
N PRO A 157 -20.75 -1.16 9.07
CA PRO A 157 -22.00 -1.14 8.31
C PRO A 157 -21.94 -0.18 7.12
N GLU A 158 -22.56 -0.57 6.01
CA GLU A 158 -22.51 0.17 4.74
C GLU A 158 -22.94 1.63 4.87
N ASP A 159 -23.98 1.91 5.66
CA ASP A 159 -24.47 3.27 5.91
C ASP A 159 -23.45 4.14 6.66
N VAL A 160 -22.66 3.56 7.57
CA VAL A 160 -21.57 4.24 8.26
C VAL A 160 -20.44 4.56 7.28
N ARG A 161 -20.04 3.59 6.45
CA ARG A 161 -18.98 3.77 5.44
C ARG A 161 -19.37 4.81 4.38
N LEU A 162 -20.61 4.75 3.89
CA LEU A 162 -21.16 5.78 3.01
C LEU A 162 -21.14 7.15 3.68
N GLY A 163 -21.47 7.25 4.97
CA GLY A 163 -21.32 8.49 5.73
C GLY A 163 -19.90 9.07 5.70
N TYR A 164 -18.88 8.23 5.89
CA TYR A 164 -17.47 8.63 5.79
C TYR A 164 -17.07 9.08 4.38
N ILE A 165 -17.52 8.36 3.36
CA ILE A 165 -17.32 8.75 1.95
C ILE A 165 -17.94 10.12 1.69
N LEU A 166 -19.15 10.39 2.18
CA LEU A 166 -19.78 11.71 2.03
C LEU A 166 -19.00 12.82 2.73
N SER A 167 -18.36 12.54 3.88
CA SER A 167 -17.46 13.50 4.52
C SER A 167 -16.23 13.80 3.66
N ARG A 168 -15.64 12.79 3.02
CA ARG A 168 -14.52 12.96 2.08
C ARG A 168 -14.94 13.73 0.83
N ILE A 169 -16.09 13.40 0.22
CA ILE A 169 -16.65 14.15 -0.92
C ILE A 169 -16.86 15.63 -0.54
N ALA A 170 -17.39 15.91 0.65
CA ALA A 170 -17.57 17.28 1.11
C ALA A 170 -16.24 18.03 1.29
N ALA A 171 -15.16 17.34 1.64
CA ALA A 171 -13.83 17.90 1.81
C ALA A 171 -13.04 18.04 0.49
N SER A 172 -13.42 17.33 -0.59
CA SER A 172 -12.71 17.32 -1.87
C SER A 172 -12.40 18.70 -2.44
N PRO A 173 -13.30 19.71 -2.43
CA PRO A 173 -12.97 21.04 -2.93
C PRO A 173 -11.76 21.67 -2.23
N HIS A 174 -11.71 21.60 -0.90
CA HIS A 174 -10.60 22.13 -0.12
C HIS A 174 -9.29 21.35 -0.37
N PHE A 175 -9.37 20.02 -0.46
CA PHE A 175 -8.22 19.19 -0.81
C PHE A 175 -7.62 19.57 -2.17
N LEU A 176 -8.46 19.80 -3.18
CA LEU A 176 -8.01 20.21 -4.52
C LEU A 176 -7.42 21.63 -4.53
N ASP A 177 -7.94 22.54 -3.70
CA ASP A 177 -7.35 23.87 -3.51
C ASP A 177 -5.94 23.78 -2.89
N GLN A 178 -5.76 22.91 -1.90
CA GLN A 178 -4.44 22.61 -1.34
C GLN A 178 -3.50 22.05 -2.40
N ALA A 179 -3.94 21.04 -3.18
CA ALA A 179 -3.17 20.45 -4.26
C ALA A 179 -2.70 21.49 -5.29
N ARG A 180 -3.63 22.35 -5.74
CA ARG A 180 -3.34 23.46 -6.66
C ARG A 180 -2.27 24.41 -6.12
N SER A 181 -2.25 24.66 -4.81
CA SER A 181 -1.26 25.52 -4.16
C SER A 181 0.15 24.92 -4.10
N GLN A 182 0.27 23.59 -4.15
CA GLN A 182 1.55 22.89 -4.08
C GLN A 182 2.18 22.66 -5.45
N LEU A 183 1.36 22.43 -6.49
CA LEU A 183 1.82 22.13 -7.84
C LEU A 183 2.48 23.35 -8.49
N VAL A 184 3.76 23.19 -8.87
CA VAL A 184 4.58 24.28 -9.43
C VAL A 184 4.74 24.17 -10.94
N ASP A 185 5.00 22.96 -11.44
CA ASP A 185 5.11 22.56 -12.85
C ASP A 185 4.88 21.04 -12.95
N ALA A 186 4.80 20.44 -14.15
CA ALA A 186 4.70 18.99 -14.31
C ALA A 186 5.03 18.56 -15.75
N ASP A 187 5.52 17.32 -15.92
CA ASP A 187 5.65 16.70 -17.24
C ASP A 187 4.25 16.58 -17.90
N PRO A 188 4.10 16.89 -19.21
CA PRO A 188 2.82 16.78 -19.91
C PRO A 188 2.14 15.41 -19.81
N ILE A 189 2.89 14.32 -19.68
CA ILE A 189 2.34 12.97 -19.48
C ILE A 189 1.62 12.88 -18.14
N PHE A 190 2.19 13.41 -17.06
CA PHE A 190 1.52 13.39 -15.75
C PHE A 190 0.28 14.27 -15.74
N ILE A 191 0.30 15.41 -16.42
CA ILE A 191 -0.89 16.27 -16.56
C ILE A 191 -2.01 15.52 -17.29
N LYS A 192 -1.68 14.89 -18.43
CA LYS A 192 -2.65 14.11 -19.21
C LYS A 192 -3.26 12.99 -18.37
N VAL A 193 -2.42 12.17 -17.72
CA VAL A 193 -2.87 11.04 -16.90
C VAL A 193 -3.70 11.53 -15.72
N ALA A 194 -3.29 12.61 -15.05
CA ALA A 194 -4.06 13.15 -13.93
C ALA A 194 -5.45 13.62 -14.35
N ILE A 195 -5.61 14.20 -15.55
CA ILE A 195 -6.93 14.57 -16.08
C ILE A 195 -7.77 13.31 -16.35
N GLU A 196 -7.20 12.29 -17.00
CA GLU A 196 -7.89 11.03 -17.30
C GLU A 196 -8.32 10.28 -16.02
N GLU A 197 -7.45 10.22 -15.00
CA GLU A 197 -7.77 9.61 -13.71
C GLU A 197 -8.80 10.42 -12.92
N ASN A 198 -8.77 11.76 -13.04
CA ASN A 198 -9.74 12.62 -12.39
C ASN A 198 -11.15 12.50 -12.99
N ASP A 199 -11.26 12.17 -14.28
CA ASP A 199 -12.55 11.78 -14.88
C ASP A 199 -13.08 10.49 -14.23
N GLY A 200 -12.19 9.55 -13.90
CA GLY A 200 -12.53 8.37 -13.11
C GLY A 200 -13.06 8.70 -11.70
N ASN A 201 -12.52 9.72 -11.04
CA ASN A 201 -13.03 10.19 -9.74
C ASN A 201 -14.44 10.81 -9.86
N ILE A 202 -14.71 11.53 -10.95
CA ILE A 202 -16.05 12.07 -11.23
C ILE A 202 -17.04 10.91 -11.45
N ASP A 203 -16.66 9.93 -12.27
CA ASP A 203 -17.48 8.73 -12.54
C ASP A 203 -17.73 7.91 -11.27
N LEU A 204 -16.71 7.76 -10.41
CA LEU A 204 -16.85 7.12 -9.10
C LEU A 204 -17.94 7.81 -8.25
N ILE A 205 -17.95 9.14 -8.19
CA ILE A 205 -18.97 9.89 -7.44
C ILE A 205 -20.36 9.74 -8.07
N GLU A 206 -20.47 9.97 -9.37
CA GLU A 206 -21.77 10.08 -10.07
C GLU A 206 -22.41 8.72 -10.35
N ASN A 207 -21.61 7.72 -10.71
CA ASN A 207 -22.10 6.45 -11.28
C ASN A 207 -21.82 5.23 -10.40
N THR A 208 -20.98 5.36 -9.36
CA THR A 208 -20.75 4.26 -8.40
C THR A 208 -21.28 4.59 -7.01
N ILE A 209 -20.92 5.74 -6.44
CA ILE A 209 -21.34 6.14 -5.08
C ILE A 209 -22.81 6.54 -5.05
N ALA A 210 -23.26 7.39 -5.99
CA ALA A 210 -24.66 7.84 -6.02
C ALA A 210 -25.67 6.67 -6.03
N PRO A 211 -25.51 5.63 -6.89
CA PRO A 211 -26.41 4.47 -6.89
C PRO A 211 -26.35 3.60 -5.62
N ALA A 212 -25.23 3.60 -4.90
CA ALA A 212 -25.09 2.85 -3.64
C ALA A 212 -25.87 3.49 -2.48
N ILE A 213 -26.25 4.77 -2.59
CA ILE A 213 -26.92 5.49 -1.50
C ILE A 213 -28.44 5.23 -1.54
N PRO A 214 -29.06 4.70 -0.47
CA PRO A 214 -30.48 4.40 -0.46
C PRO A 214 -31.36 5.64 -0.70
N ALA A 215 -32.31 5.54 -1.63
CA ALA A 215 -33.26 6.61 -1.93
C ALA A 215 -34.10 6.99 -0.70
N GLY A 216 -34.31 8.29 -0.48
CA GLY A 216 -35.07 8.82 0.66
C GLY A 216 -34.34 8.78 2.01
N SER A 217 -33.10 8.30 2.06
CA SER A 217 -32.27 8.31 3.28
C SER A 217 -31.72 9.70 3.59
N LYS A 218 -31.27 9.90 4.84
CA LYS A 218 -30.52 11.11 5.23
C LYS A 218 -29.20 11.26 4.44
N LEU A 219 -28.55 10.13 4.14
CA LEU A 219 -27.33 10.10 3.34
C LEU A 219 -27.59 10.61 1.91
N LYS A 220 -28.75 10.30 1.33
CA LYS A 220 -29.12 10.83 0.02
C LYS A 220 -29.24 12.36 0.02
N ALA A 221 -29.89 12.93 1.03
CA ALA A 221 -29.99 14.38 1.18
C ALA A 221 -28.60 15.03 1.36
N GLN A 222 -27.72 14.42 2.15
CA GLN A 222 -26.34 14.89 2.32
C GLN A 222 -25.55 14.79 1.00
N PHE A 223 -25.67 13.68 0.27
CA PHE A 223 -25.02 13.52 -1.04
C PHE A 223 -25.46 14.61 -2.02
N ASP A 224 -26.78 14.87 -2.10
CA ASP A 224 -27.33 15.90 -3.00
C ASP A 224 -26.82 17.31 -2.66
N GLU A 225 -26.44 17.55 -1.40
CA GLU A 225 -25.83 18.80 -0.96
C GLU A 225 -24.35 18.90 -1.34
N VAL A 226 -23.57 17.83 -1.15
CA VAL A 226 -22.09 17.90 -1.22
C VAL A 226 -21.51 17.48 -2.58
N ALA A 227 -22.12 16.50 -3.24
CA ALA A 227 -21.58 15.91 -4.47
C ALA A 227 -21.48 16.90 -5.64
N PRO A 228 -22.47 17.78 -5.91
CA PRO A 228 -22.36 18.74 -7.02
C PRO A 228 -21.14 19.66 -6.88
N ARG A 229 -20.83 20.11 -5.67
CA ARG A 229 -19.67 20.97 -5.37
C ARG A 229 -18.35 20.23 -5.56
N ALA A 230 -18.30 18.96 -5.14
CA ALA A 230 -17.12 18.12 -5.34
C ALA A 230 -16.85 17.85 -6.82
N VAL A 231 -17.89 17.48 -7.58
CA VAL A 231 -17.79 17.25 -9.03
C VAL A 231 -17.36 18.52 -9.77
N GLU A 232 -17.93 19.67 -9.42
CA GLU A 232 -17.52 20.95 -10.00
C GLU A 232 -16.04 21.26 -9.68
N ALA A 233 -15.60 21.02 -8.44
CA ALA A 233 -14.19 21.21 -8.05
C ALA A 233 -13.24 20.30 -8.85
N LEU A 234 -13.60 19.02 -9.06
CA LEU A 234 -12.83 18.09 -9.89
C LEU A 234 -12.73 18.59 -11.34
N LYS A 235 -13.86 18.99 -11.95
CA LYS A 235 -13.89 19.56 -13.31
C LYS A 235 -13.06 20.85 -13.42
N ASN A 236 -13.11 21.70 -12.39
CA ASN A 236 -12.30 22.92 -12.31
C ASN A 236 -10.80 22.60 -12.19
N PHE A 237 -10.45 21.58 -11.42
CA PHE A 237 -9.07 21.13 -11.27
C PHE A 237 -8.53 20.60 -12.60
N SER A 238 -9.26 19.74 -13.31
CA SER A 238 -8.86 19.25 -14.65
C SER A 238 -8.65 20.41 -15.64
N ARG A 239 -9.57 21.39 -15.66
CA ARG A 239 -9.41 22.59 -16.49
C ARG A 239 -8.17 23.40 -16.10
N TRP A 240 -7.92 23.60 -14.81
CA TRP A 240 -6.73 24.31 -14.34
C TRP A 240 -5.43 23.57 -14.69
N LEU A 241 -5.40 22.23 -14.60
CA LEU A 241 -4.27 21.42 -15.04
C LEU A 241 -3.96 21.66 -16.53
N GLN A 242 -4.99 21.69 -17.37
CA GLN A 242 -4.87 21.90 -18.81
C GLN A 242 -4.53 23.35 -19.20
N ASP A 243 -5.18 24.33 -18.58
CA ASP A 243 -5.13 25.73 -19.03
C ASP A 243 -4.02 26.54 -18.35
N ASP A 244 -3.56 26.10 -17.16
CA ASP A 244 -2.53 26.79 -16.37
C ASP A 244 -1.28 25.93 -16.18
N LEU A 245 -1.39 24.78 -15.49
CA LEU A 245 -0.21 23.97 -15.13
C LEU A 245 0.54 23.48 -16.38
N ALA A 246 -0.17 23.06 -17.43
CA ALA A 246 0.42 22.64 -18.70
C ALA A 246 1.15 23.75 -19.46
N MET A 247 0.85 25.02 -19.17
CA MET A 247 1.50 26.17 -19.78
C MET A 247 2.76 26.60 -19.02
N ARG A 248 3.00 26.06 -17.83
CA ARG A 248 4.19 26.37 -17.04
C ARG A 248 5.40 25.66 -17.62
N LYS A 249 6.54 26.35 -17.62
CA LYS A 249 7.80 25.77 -18.07
C LYS A 249 8.25 24.70 -17.08
N THR A 250 8.71 23.57 -17.60
CA THR A 250 9.34 22.52 -16.82
C THR A 250 10.55 21.99 -17.56
N ASP A 251 11.62 21.74 -16.81
CA ASP A 251 12.78 20.96 -17.29
C ASP A 251 12.72 19.51 -16.77
N ARG A 252 11.66 19.16 -16.05
CA ARG A 252 11.45 17.81 -15.52
C ARG A 252 10.82 16.92 -16.58
N THR A 253 11.13 15.64 -16.48
CA THR A 253 10.45 14.58 -17.24
C THR A 253 9.89 13.54 -16.29
N TRP A 254 8.89 12.78 -16.73
CA TRP A 254 8.36 11.61 -16.03
C TRP A 254 9.44 10.56 -15.70
N ARG A 255 10.60 10.62 -16.36
CA ARG A 255 11.77 9.81 -16.06
C ARG A 255 12.50 10.37 -14.84
N LEU A 256 12.53 9.58 -13.76
CA LEU A 256 13.17 9.95 -12.49
C LEU A 256 14.69 10.21 -12.60
N GLY A 257 15.35 9.65 -13.63
CA GLY A 257 16.79 9.78 -13.84
C GLY A 257 17.60 8.76 -13.02
N LYS A 258 18.84 8.51 -13.46
CA LYS A 258 19.67 7.40 -12.93
C LYS A 258 19.88 7.46 -11.41
N GLU A 259 20.23 8.64 -10.90
CA GLU A 259 20.62 8.81 -9.50
C GLU A 259 19.44 8.58 -8.54
N LEU A 260 18.32 9.29 -8.77
CA LEU A 260 17.13 9.16 -7.95
C LEU A 260 16.47 7.79 -8.13
N TYR A 261 16.51 7.20 -9.33
CA TYR A 261 16.01 5.85 -9.56
C TYR A 261 16.82 4.81 -8.80
N ALA A 262 18.16 4.87 -8.84
CA ALA A 262 19.01 3.92 -8.13
C ALA A 262 18.82 4.01 -6.60
N GLU A 263 18.69 5.22 -6.07
CA GLU A 263 18.46 5.43 -4.64
C GLU A 263 17.08 4.95 -4.20
N LYS A 264 16.02 5.31 -4.94
CA LYS A 264 14.67 4.81 -4.68
C LYS A 264 14.59 3.29 -4.82
N PHE A 265 15.25 2.72 -5.83
CA PHE A 265 15.32 1.27 -6.04
C PHE A 265 15.94 0.56 -4.84
N ARG A 266 17.07 1.05 -4.32
CA ARG A 266 17.72 0.46 -3.13
C ARG A 266 16.78 0.46 -1.92
N LEU A 267 16.07 1.57 -1.71
CA LEU A 267 15.15 1.75 -0.58
C LEU A 267 13.90 0.87 -0.69
N VAL A 268 13.38 0.66 -1.91
CA VAL A 268 12.16 -0.11 -2.14
C VAL A 268 12.43 -1.61 -2.22
N MET A 269 13.53 -2.01 -2.86
CA MET A 269 13.81 -3.42 -3.13
C MET A 269 14.58 -4.10 -2.00
N GLU A 270 15.17 -3.32 -1.09
CA GLU A 270 15.88 -3.79 0.12
C GLU A 270 16.86 -4.94 -0.17
N THR A 271 17.55 -4.85 -1.30
CA THR A 271 18.43 -5.88 -1.84
C THR A 271 19.81 -5.30 -2.14
N PRO A 272 20.90 -6.09 -2.03
CA PRO A 272 22.23 -5.65 -2.44
C PRO A 272 22.38 -5.52 -3.97
N VAL A 273 21.41 -6.00 -4.77
CA VAL A 273 21.46 -5.93 -6.23
C VAL A 273 21.10 -4.52 -6.70
N SER A 274 21.88 -3.95 -7.62
CA SER A 274 21.62 -2.62 -8.17
C SER A 274 20.56 -2.66 -9.28
N SER A 275 19.93 -1.51 -9.55
CA SER A 275 19.00 -1.38 -10.68
C SER A 275 19.64 -1.72 -12.03
N ASP A 276 20.92 -1.35 -12.23
CA ASP A 276 21.67 -1.65 -13.45
C ASP A 276 21.92 -3.16 -13.59
N GLN A 277 22.21 -3.86 -12.48
CA GLN A 277 22.37 -5.32 -12.48
C GLN A 277 21.05 -6.03 -12.76
N VAL A 278 19.95 -5.60 -12.14
CA VAL A 278 18.62 -6.18 -12.41
C VAL A 278 18.24 -6.02 -13.88
N LEU A 279 18.53 -4.87 -14.50
CA LEU A 279 18.29 -4.68 -15.93
C LEU A 279 19.11 -5.68 -16.78
N ALA A 280 20.40 -5.80 -16.50
CA ALA A 280 21.27 -6.71 -17.23
C ALA A 280 20.82 -8.19 -17.10
N ASP A 281 20.45 -8.59 -15.88
CA ASP A 281 19.94 -9.94 -15.61
C ASP A 281 18.60 -10.18 -16.31
N ALA A 282 17.69 -9.20 -16.29
CA ALA A 282 16.40 -9.30 -16.95
C ALA A 282 16.54 -9.39 -18.48
N GLU A 283 17.43 -8.61 -19.09
CA GLU A 283 17.71 -8.68 -20.54
C GLU A 283 18.31 -10.03 -20.93
N HIS A 284 19.22 -10.56 -20.10
CA HIS A 284 19.79 -11.89 -20.29
C HIS A 284 18.72 -12.98 -20.22
N GLU A 285 17.92 -13.01 -19.15
CA GLU A 285 16.88 -14.02 -18.97
C GLU A 285 15.76 -13.89 -20.01
N LEU A 286 15.41 -12.68 -20.45
CA LEU A 286 14.46 -12.48 -21.55
C LEU A 286 14.97 -13.16 -22.83
N LYS A 287 16.21 -12.90 -23.22
CA LYS A 287 16.81 -13.51 -24.43
C LYS A 287 16.84 -15.04 -24.33
N LYS A 288 17.26 -15.57 -23.17
CA LYS A 288 17.33 -17.01 -22.94
C LYS A 288 15.94 -17.67 -23.00
N THR A 289 14.97 -17.12 -22.27
CA THR A 289 13.59 -17.62 -22.23
C THR A 289 12.98 -17.61 -23.63
N ARG A 290 13.20 -16.55 -24.40
CA ARG A 290 12.70 -16.41 -25.77
C ARG A 290 13.29 -17.45 -26.73
N ALA A 291 14.59 -17.73 -26.60
CA ALA A 291 15.23 -18.82 -27.36
C ALA A 291 14.65 -20.20 -27.00
N GLU A 292 14.41 -20.47 -25.71
CA GLU A 292 13.78 -21.70 -25.24
C GLU A 292 12.33 -21.82 -25.77
N MET A 293 11.56 -20.73 -25.71
CA MET A 293 10.21 -20.68 -26.28
C MET A 293 10.21 -21.02 -27.77
N LEU A 294 11.16 -20.48 -28.55
CA LEU A 294 11.28 -20.81 -29.97
C LEU A 294 11.63 -22.28 -30.19
N GLN A 295 12.57 -22.83 -29.41
CA GLN A 295 12.93 -24.25 -29.49
C GLN A 295 11.72 -25.17 -29.25
N ILE A 296 10.87 -24.83 -28.29
CA ILE A 296 9.62 -25.56 -27.99
C ILE A 296 8.56 -25.32 -29.08
N ALA A 297 8.46 -24.10 -29.60
CA ALA A 297 7.45 -23.73 -30.59
C ALA A 297 7.73 -24.34 -31.97
N LEU A 298 8.98 -24.47 -32.39
CA LEU A 298 9.35 -24.99 -33.72
C LEU A 298 8.72 -26.35 -34.09
N PRO A 299 8.79 -27.41 -33.26
CA PRO A 299 8.12 -28.67 -33.58
C PRO A 299 6.60 -28.55 -33.60
N LEU A 300 6.00 -27.75 -32.71
CA LEU A 300 4.56 -27.51 -32.68
C LEU A 300 4.08 -26.71 -33.89
N HIS A 301 4.86 -25.73 -34.32
CA HIS A 301 4.59 -24.92 -35.50
C HIS A 301 4.53 -25.78 -36.75
N LYS A 302 5.51 -26.66 -36.96
CA LYS A 302 5.51 -27.65 -38.05
C LYS A 302 4.29 -28.59 -38.01
N GLN A 303 3.84 -28.96 -36.81
CA GLN A 303 2.68 -29.82 -36.64
C GLN A 303 1.37 -29.10 -36.94
N TYR A 304 1.23 -27.85 -36.50
CA TYR A 304 -0.01 -27.07 -36.62
C TYR A 304 -0.14 -26.35 -37.95
N PHE A 305 0.99 -26.02 -38.59
CA PHE A 305 1.06 -25.26 -39.83
C PHE A 305 2.00 -25.95 -40.84
N PRO A 306 1.64 -27.15 -41.34
CA PRO A 306 2.50 -27.92 -42.22
C PRO A 306 2.80 -27.23 -43.57
N ASP A 307 1.94 -26.29 -43.97
CA ASP A 307 2.07 -25.52 -45.22
C ASP A 307 2.79 -24.17 -45.04
N HIS A 308 3.13 -23.79 -43.81
CA HIS A 308 3.94 -22.58 -43.57
C HIS A 308 5.42 -22.88 -43.85
N ASP A 309 6.13 -21.89 -44.39
CA ASP A 309 7.58 -21.91 -44.37
C ASP A 309 8.09 -21.68 -42.93
N ASP A 310 9.38 -21.87 -42.71
CA ASP A 310 9.98 -21.69 -41.38
C ASP A 310 10.30 -20.23 -41.06
N HIS A 311 9.76 -19.27 -41.84
CA HIS A 311 9.99 -17.84 -41.75
C HIS A 311 11.47 -17.45 -41.79
N ALA A 312 12.33 -18.23 -42.47
CA ALA A 312 13.78 -17.97 -42.55
C ALA A 312 14.17 -16.66 -43.27
N SER A 313 13.24 -16.03 -43.99
CA SER A 313 13.44 -14.73 -44.63
C SER A 313 13.36 -13.54 -43.67
N LEU A 314 12.82 -13.74 -42.45
CA LEU A 314 12.73 -12.71 -41.42
C LEU A 314 14.03 -12.56 -40.62
N SER A 315 14.20 -11.42 -39.94
CA SER A 315 15.27 -11.30 -38.96
C SER A 315 15.09 -12.34 -37.83
N ALA A 316 16.17 -12.67 -37.12
CA ALA A 316 16.10 -13.67 -36.05
C ALA A 316 15.02 -13.35 -35.01
N GLN A 317 14.88 -12.07 -34.63
CA GLN A 317 13.88 -11.62 -33.65
C GLN A 317 12.45 -11.68 -34.21
N GLU A 318 12.25 -11.29 -35.48
CA GLU A 318 10.93 -11.35 -36.11
C GLU A 318 10.48 -12.79 -36.36
N ARG A 319 11.39 -13.66 -36.81
CA ARG A 319 11.15 -15.11 -36.94
C ARG A 319 10.75 -15.73 -35.61
N GLU A 320 11.50 -15.40 -34.55
CA GLU A 320 11.20 -15.85 -33.19
C GLU A 320 9.79 -15.41 -32.75
N ASN A 321 9.47 -14.11 -32.89
CA ASN A 321 8.15 -13.56 -32.60
C ASN A 321 7.03 -14.25 -33.40
N LYS A 322 7.25 -14.46 -34.69
CA LYS A 322 6.26 -15.00 -35.62
C LYS A 322 5.92 -16.46 -35.29
N VAL A 323 6.92 -17.32 -35.16
CA VAL A 323 6.74 -18.74 -34.85
C VAL A 323 6.08 -18.93 -33.49
N ILE A 324 6.58 -18.24 -32.45
CA ILE A 324 6.01 -18.31 -31.10
C ILE A 324 4.56 -17.81 -31.09
N GLY A 325 4.31 -16.66 -31.73
CA GLY A 325 2.98 -16.06 -31.80
C GLY A 325 1.95 -16.95 -32.48
N GLU A 326 2.30 -17.56 -33.62
CA GLU A 326 1.41 -18.48 -34.35
C GLU A 326 1.05 -19.71 -33.52
N VAL A 327 2.02 -20.31 -32.84
CA VAL A 327 1.77 -21.48 -31.96
C VAL A 327 0.90 -21.10 -30.76
N LEU A 328 1.19 -19.98 -30.09
CA LEU A 328 0.38 -19.51 -28.95
C LEU A 328 -1.05 -19.20 -29.37
N GLN A 329 -1.24 -18.54 -30.51
CA GLN A 329 -2.56 -18.24 -31.05
C GLN A 329 -3.33 -19.54 -31.34
N ARG A 330 -2.69 -20.51 -32.02
CA ARG A 330 -3.31 -21.80 -32.32
C ARG A 330 -3.76 -22.54 -31.06
N ILE A 331 -2.93 -22.57 -30.03
CA ILE A 331 -3.25 -23.19 -28.73
C ILE A 331 -4.42 -22.45 -28.07
N SER A 332 -4.47 -21.12 -28.15
CA SER A 332 -5.59 -20.32 -27.65
C SER A 332 -6.89 -20.66 -28.37
N ASP A 333 -6.85 -20.75 -29.71
CA ASP A 333 -8.01 -21.09 -30.54
C ASP A 333 -8.52 -22.52 -30.29
N ASP A 334 -7.62 -23.48 -30.06
CA ASP A 334 -7.98 -24.84 -29.65
C ASP A 334 -8.70 -24.86 -28.31
N ARG A 335 -8.24 -24.05 -27.33
CA ARG A 335 -8.90 -23.95 -26.03
C ARG A 335 -10.22 -23.18 -26.09
N GLY A 336 -10.36 -22.24 -27.01
CA GLY A 336 -11.62 -21.55 -27.30
C GLY A 336 -12.67 -22.44 -28.00
N SER A 337 -12.24 -23.47 -28.72
CA SER A 337 -13.10 -24.38 -29.50
C SER A 337 -13.39 -25.74 -28.84
N THR A 338 -12.60 -26.16 -27.83
CA THR A 338 -12.72 -27.49 -27.19
C THR A 338 -13.36 -27.50 -25.79
N LEU A 339 -13.87 -26.37 -25.29
CA LEU A 339 -14.78 -26.41 -24.14
C LEU A 339 -16.18 -26.76 -24.64
N PRO A 340 -16.75 -27.96 -24.38
CA PRO A 340 -18.20 -28.03 -24.28
C PRO A 340 -18.61 -26.98 -23.24
N ARG A 341 -19.66 -26.21 -23.52
CA ARG A 341 -20.35 -25.45 -22.46
C ARG A 341 -20.75 -26.46 -21.39
N ARG A 342 -19.88 -26.71 -20.42
CA ARG A 342 -20.27 -27.30 -19.15
C ARG A 342 -21.25 -26.29 -18.60
N SER A 343 -22.53 -26.63 -18.65
CA SER A 343 -23.51 -26.04 -17.76
C SER A 343 -22.86 -26.01 -16.38
N ILE A 344 -22.57 -24.82 -15.90
CA ILE A 344 -22.22 -24.61 -14.51
C ILE A 344 -23.38 -25.26 -13.74
N PRO A 345 -23.14 -26.31 -12.94
CA PRO A 345 -24.18 -26.80 -12.06
C PRO A 345 -24.57 -25.60 -11.21
N THR A 346 -25.84 -25.21 -11.27
CA THR A 346 -26.40 -24.25 -10.31
C THR A 346 -25.92 -24.66 -8.92
N PRO A 347 -25.42 -23.72 -8.10
CA PRO A 347 -24.94 -24.08 -6.78
C PRO A 347 -26.10 -24.76 -6.06
N ARG A 348 -25.90 -26.00 -5.62
CA ARG A 348 -26.83 -26.63 -4.68
C ARG A 348 -26.92 -25.66 -3.49
N PRO A 349 -28.13 -25.35 -2.99
CA PRO A 349 -28.26 -24.61 -1.76
C PRO A 349 -27.43 -25.35 -0.70
N SER A 350 -26.54 -24.60 -0.05
CA SER A 350 -25.69 -25.12 1.01
C SER A 350 -26.57 -25.78 2.06
N THR A 351 -26.52 -27.10 2.11
CA THR A 351 -27.00 -27.82 3.29
C THR A 351 -25.99 -27.46 4.38
N GLY A 352 -26.43 -26.61 5.29
CA GLY A 352 -25.58 -25.93 6.26
C GLY A 352 -24.63 -26.89 6.97
N LEU A 353 -23.34 -26.55 6.97
CA LEU A 353 -22.46 -26.97 8.02
C LEU A 353 -23.00 -26.41 9.33
N ARG A 354 -23.68 -27.26 10.10
CA ARG A 354 -23.90 -27.01 11.53
C ARG A 354 -22.51 -26.92 12.19
N PRO A 355 -22.25 -25.89 13.00
CA PRO A 355 -21.09 -25.90 13.88
C PRO A 355 -21.24 -27.08 14.84
N SER A 356 -20.24 -27.97 14.87
CA SER A 356 -20.11 -28.99 15.90
C SER A 356 -19.71 -28.30 17.20
N ILE A 357 -20.70 -27.79 17.92
CA ILE A 357 -20.55 -27.35 19.31
C ILE A 357 -20.30 -28.62 20.14
N ARG A 358 -19.05 -28.84 20.55
CA ARG A 358 -18.74 -29.77 21.65
C ARG A 358 -19.49 -29.26 22.88
N LYS A 359 -20.59 -29.96 23.22
CA LYS A 359 -21.34 -29.77 24.46
C LYS A 359 -20.37 -29.98 25.64
N ARG A 360 -20.16 -28.92 26.43
CA ARG A 360 -19.71 -29.08 27.83
C ARG A 360 -20.78 -29.88 28.59
N PRO A 361 -20.40 -30.80 29.49
CA PRO A 361 -21.38 -31.54 30.27
C PRO A 361 -22.14 -30.59 31.21
N LYS A 362 -23.46 -30.76 31.26
CA LYS A 362 -24.37 -30.05 32.16
C LYS A 362 -24.06 -30.45 33.61
N THR A 363 -23.59 -29.51 34.42
CA THR A 363 -23.75 -29.59 35.87
C THR A 363 -25.19 -29.23 36.22
N GLY A 364 -25.88 -30.15 36.90
CA GLY A 364 -27.27 -30.00 37.34
C GLY A 364 -27.45 -28.97 38.47
N PRO A 365 -28.70 -28.71 38.87
CA PRO A 365 -29.08 -27.56 39.69
C PRO A 365 -28.76 -27.79 41.17
N SER A 366 -28.04 -26.85 41.80
CA SER A 366 -27.97 -26.77 43.26
C SER A 366 -29.25 -26.15 43.79
N ARG A 367 -29.81 -26.84 44.78
CA ARG A 367 -31.08 -26.60 45.44
C ARG A 367 -31.14 -25.25 46.15
N SER A 368 -32.34 -24.68 46.09
CA SER A 368 -32.88 -23.74 47.07
C SER A 368 -32.84 -24.32 48.49
N CYS A 369 -32.37 -23.52 49.44
CA CYS A 369 -32.72 -23.61 50.85
C CYS A 369 -33.51 -22.36 51.22
N ALA A 370 -34.64 -22.57 51.90
CA ALA A 370 -35.61 -21.57 52.31
C ALA A 370 -35.25 -20.93 53.66
N SER A 371 -35.90 -19.77 53.90
CA SER A 371 -36.18 -19.08 55.18
C SER A 371 -34.98 -18.45 55.91
N THR A 372 -35.04 -17.25 56.50
CA THR A 372 -36.12 -16.65 57.30
C THR A 372 -35.86 -15.12 57.52
N THR A 373 -36.93 -14.31 57.59
CA THR A 373 -37.17 -13.23 58.60
C THR A 373 -36.55 -11.81 58.46
N THR A 374 -37.44 -10.85 58.16
CA THR A 374 -37.70 -9.54 58.83
C THR A 374 -36.71 -8.37 58.75
N GLY A 375 -37.15 -7.30 58.08
CA GLY A 375 -37.35 -5.93 58.61
C GLY A 375 -36.16 -5.14 59.18
N CYS A 376 -35.73 -4.11 58.45
CA CYS A 376 -35.97 -2.69 58.77
C CYS A 376 -35.51 -1.82 57.59
#